data_AF-A0A7C4ZMP8-F1
#
_entry.id   AF-A0A7C4ZMP8-F1
#
_cell.length_a   1.000
_cell.length_b   1.000
_cell.length_c   1.000
_cell.angle_alpha   90.00
_cell.angle_beta   90.00
_cell.angle_gamma   90.00
#
_symmetry.space_group_name_H-M   'P 1'
#
loop_
_entity.id
_entity.type
_entity.pdbx_description
1 polymer ?
#
loop_
_entity_poly.entity_id
_entity_poly.type
_entity_poly.pdbx_seq_one_letter_code
_entity_poly.pdbx_strand_id
1 'polypeptide(L)'
;MKDYGWVGLGLIAALSAAGVTLFGSIGLEKVNPTLATTLRSVIMMLTLVMVSLFSGQLQTLWQGGSNMDGRAWVFVGLAGLSGAISWLAYFAALQLGVASKISALDRLSVAFIFVLSIFFLGERHSWQGWLGLGLLVSGVYLIAAD
;
A
#
# COMPACT_ATOMS: atom_id res chain seq x y z
N MET A 1 23.92 15.98 -0.92
CA MET A 1 22.66 16.75 -1.12
C MET A 1 21.53 15.79 -0.84
N LYS A 2 20.60 16.10 0.08
CA LYS A 2 19.45 15.21 0.35
C LYS A 2 18.65 15.09 -0.94
N ASP A 3 18.57 13.90 -1.50
CA ASP A 3 17.78 13.64 -2.70
C ASP A 3 16.30 13.78 -2.31
N TYR A 4 15.62 14.80 -2.83
CA TYR A 4 14.20 15.05 -2.58
C TYR A 4 13.29 14.29 -3.56
N GLY A 5 13.86 13.48 -4.47
CA GLY A 5 13.10 12.71 -5.45
C GLY A 5 12.05 11.78 -4.84
N TRP A 6 12.28 11.28 -3.62
CA TRP A 6 11.31 10.45 -2.90
C TRP A 6 10.01 11.19 -2.56
N VAL A 7 10.05 12.51 -2.35
CA VAL A 7 8.86 13.32 -2.06
C VAL A 7 7.94 13.37 -3.27
N GLY A 8 8.51 13.62 -4.46
CA GLY A 8 7.77 13.65 -5.72
C GLY A 8 7.12 12.29 -6.03
N LEU A 9 7.89 11.20 -5.88
CA LEU A 9 7.36 9.84 -6.03
C LEU A 9 6.26 9.53 -4.99
N GLY A 10 6.42 9.99 -3.75
CA GLY A 10 5.43 9.85 -2.70
C GLY A 10 4.12 10.58 -3.00
N LEU A 11 4.17 11.78 -3.58
CA LEU A 11 2.98 12.52 -4.01
C LEU A 11 2.24 11.80 -5.15
N ILE A 12 2.98 11.25 -6.11
CA ILE A 12 2.40 10.44 -7.20
C ILE A 12 1.72 9.19 -6.63
N ALA A 13 2.34 8.53 -5.63
CA ALA A 13 1.75 7.38 -4.95
C ALA A 13 0.48 7.76 -4.19
N ALA A 14 0.47 8.89 -3.48
CA ALA A 14 -0.70 9.39 -2.77
C ALA A 14 -1.86 9.71 -3.72
N LEU A 15 -1.57 10.39 -4.84
CA LEU A 15 -2.58 10.70 -5.86
C LEU A 15 -3.14 9.43 -6.51
N SER A 16 -2.27 8.48 -6.84
CA SER A 16 -2.68 7.17 -7.35
C SER A 16 -3.57 6.42 -6.36
N ALA A 17 -3.22 6.43 -5.07
CA ALA A 17 -4.01 5.80 -4.02
C ALA A 17 -5.40 6.44 -3.83
N ALA A 18 -5.52 7.76 -4.03
CA ALA A 18 -6.81 8.43 -4.07
C ALA A 18 -7.66 7.95 -5.25
N GLY A 19 -7.07 7.89 -6.46
CA GLY A 19 -7.75 7.35 -7.65
C GLY A 19 -8.21 5.91 -7.48
N VAL A 20 -7.36 5.06 -6.89
CA VAL A 20 -7.69 3.67 -6.52
C VAL A 20 -8.96 3.59 -5.67
N THR A 21 -9.09 4.48 -4.69
CA THR A 21 -10.22 4.51 -3.77
C THR A 21 -11.47 4.98 -4.47
N LEU A 22 -11.38 6.05 -5.26
CA LEU A 22 -12.51 6.61 -6.01
C LEU A 22 -13.03 5.62 -7.06
N PHE A 23 -12.16 5.14 -7.95
CA PHE A 23 -12.54 4.19 -8.99
C PHE A 23 -12.98 2.84 -8.42
N GLY A 24 -12.33 2.39 -7.33
CA GLY A 24 -12.72 1.18 -6.63
C GLY A 24 -14.13 1.30 -6.04
N SER A 25 -14.42 2.40 -5.35
CA SER A 25 -15.76 2.64 -4.77
C SER A 25 -16.84 2.68 -5.86
N ILE A 26 -16.59 3.35 -6.98
CA ILE A 26 -17.53 3.41 -8.12
C ILE A 26 -17.70 2.04 -8.78
N GLY A 27 -16.62 1.30 -9.01
CA GLY A 27 -16.65 0.01 -9.70
C GLY A 27 -17.24 -1.14 -8.88
N LEU A 28 -17.31 -0.99 -7.55
CA LEU A 28 -17.76 -2.02 -6.62
C LEU A 28 -19.27 -2.03 -6.35
N GLU A 29 -20.02 -1.02 -6.83
CA GLU A 29 -21.43 -0.81 -6.46
C GLU A 29 -22.34 -2.01 -6.76
N LYS A 30 -21.99 -2.85 -7.74
CA LYS A 30 -22.80 -4.01 -8.18
C LYS A 30 -22.00 -5.32 -8.35
N VAL A 31 -20.75 -5.35 -7.90
CA VAL A 31 -19.84 -6.48 -8.15
C VAL A 31 -19.33 -7.02 -6.82
N ASN A 32 -19.13 -8.32 -6.69
CA ASN A 32 -18.52 -8.88 -5.49
C ASN A 32 -17.08 -8.33 -5.28
N PRO A 33 -16.69 -7.88 -4.06
CA PRO A 33 -15.37 -7.30 -3.80
C PRO A 33 -14.22 -8.22 -4.16
N THR A 34 -14.36 -9.52 -3.89
CA THR A 34 -13.34 -10.52 -4.20
C THR A 34 -13.14 -10.60 -5.70
N LEU A 35 -14.22 -10.70 -6.48
CA LEU A 35 -14.14 -10.74 -7.95
C LEU A 35 -13.50 -9.48 -8.54
N ALA A 36 -13.93 -8.30 -8.07
CA ALA A 36 -13.37 -7.02 -8.52
C ALA A 36 -11.89 -6.90 -8.16
N THR A 37 -11.50 -7.33 -6.95
CA THR A 37 -10.10 -7.33 -6.49
C THR A 37 -9.27 -8.33 -7.29
N THR A 38 -9.80 -9.51 -7.62
CA THR A 38 -9.11 -10.48 -8.50
C THR A 38 -8.84 -9.89 -9.88
N LEU A 39 -9.84 -9.27 -10.52
CA LEU A 39 -9.66 -8.65 -11.83
C LEU A 39 -8.60 -7.53 -11.77
N ARG A 40 -8.67 -6.70 -10.73
CA ARG A 40 -7.67 -5.66 -10.45
C ARG A 40 -6.26 -6.26 -10.30
N SER A 41 -6.11 -7.36 -9.58
CA SER A 41 -4.83 -8.05 -9.41
C SER A 41 -4.27 -8.57 -10.72
N VAL A 42 -5.12 -9.08 -11.62
CA VAL A 42 -4.69 -9.50 -12.98
C VAL A 42 -4.17 -8.31 -13.76
N ILE A 43 -4.90 -7.18 -13.78
CA ILE A 43 -4.46 -5.96 -14.46
C ILE A 43 -3.11 -5.48 -13.89
N MET A 44 -3.00 -5.43 -12.55
CA MET A 44 -1.76 -5.02 -11.87
C MET A 44 -0.59 -5.95 -12.19
N MET A 45 -0.82 -7.27 -12.19
CA MET A 45 0.19 -8.27 -12.57
C MET A 45 0.68 -8.04 -14.00
N LEU A 46 -0.23 -7.87 -14.96
CA LEU A 46 0.13 -7.62 -16.36
C LEU A 46 0.95 -6.33 -16.50
N THR A 47 0.56 -5.25 -15.83
CA THR A 47 1.32 -3.99 -15.82
C THR A 47 2.73 -4.17 -15.26
N LEU A 48 2.87 -4.83 -14.11
CA LEU A 48 4.17 -5.07 -13.49
C LEU A 48 5.06 -5.97 -14.34
N VAL A 49 4.51 -7.02 -14.94
CA VAL A 49 5.23 -7.90 -15.87
C VAL A 49 5.71 -7.12 -17.09
N MET A 50 4.85 -6.33 -17.73
CA MET A 50 5.23 -5.51 -18.89
C MET A 50 6.38 -4.56 -18.54
N VAL A 51 6.28 -3.80 -17.44
CA VAL A 51 7.34 -2.87 -17.00
C VAL A 51 8.64 -3.64 -16.69
N SER A 52 8.55 -4.81 -16.08
CA SER A 52 9.72 -5.65 -15.75
C SER A 52 10.38 -6.26 -16.99
N LEU A 53 9.61 -6.50 -18.05
CA LEU A 53 10.13 -6.93 -19.36
C LEU A 53 10.87 -5.78 -20.05
N PHE A 54 10.26 -4.60 -20.13
CA PHE A 54 10.88 -3.43 -20.78
C PHE A 54 12.13 -2.91 -20.06
N SER A 55 12.20 -3.10 -18.73
CA SER A 55 13.37 -2.74 -17.93
C SER A 55 14.48 -3.80 -17.91
N GLY A 56 14.27 -4.97 -18.56
CA GLY A 56 15.22 -6.08 -18.58
C GLY A 56 15.37 -6.85 -17.26
N GLN A 57 14.67 -6.43 -16.20
CA GLN A 57 14.79 -7.02 -14.86
C GLN A 57 14.28 -8.47 -14.80
N LEU A 58 13.26 -8.79 -15.58
CA LEU A 58 12.77 -10.18 -15.71
C LEU A 58 13.82 -11.10 -16.33
N GLN A 59 14.64 -10.57 -17.24
CA GLN A 59 15.71 -11.32 -17.89
C GLN A 59 16.87 -11.56 -16.89
N THR A 60 17.18 -10.59 -16.04
CA THR A 60 18.16 -10.73 -14.94
C THR A 60 17.74 -11.80 -13.93
N LEU A 61 16.45 -11.87 -13.57
CA LEU A 61 15.90 -12.92 -12.71
C LEU A 61 16.02 -14.31 -13.36
N TRP A 62 15.63 -14.44 -14.64
CA TRP A 62 15.67 -15.70 -15.37
C TRP A 62 17.09 -16.24 -15.62
N GLN A 63 18.06 -15.36 -15.80
CA GLN A 63 19.47 -15.72 -16.00
C GLN A 63 20.21 -16.05 -14.70
N GLY A 64 19.51 -16.08 -13.55
CA GLY A 64 20.11 -16.36 -12.24
C GLY A 64 20.99 -15.21 -11.71
N GLY A 65 20.95 -14.04 -12.35
CA GLY A 65 21.73 -12.85 -11.95
C GLY A 65 21.05 -11.99 -10.89
N SER A 66 19.86 -12.35 -10.44
CA SER A 66 19.20 -11.68 -9.33
C SER A 66 19.87 -12.04 -8.00
N ASN A 67 20.44 -11.05 -7.32
CA ASN A 67 20.95 -11.17 -5.94
C ASN A 67 19.83 -11.37 -4.89
N MET A 68 18.74 -12.06 -5.24
CA MET A 68 17.66 -12.36 -4.30
C MET A 68 18.01 -13.59 -3.48
N ASP A 69 18.47 -13.34 -2.24
CA ASP A 69 18.68 -14.37 -1.23
C ASP A 69 17.35 -15.10 -0.88
N GLY A 70 17.43 -16.34 -0.38
CA GLY A 70 16.27 -17.14 0.01
C GLY A 70 15.39 -16.46 1.05
N ARG A 71 15.98 -15.63 1.92
CA ARG A 71 15.24 -14.79 2.87
C ARG A 71 14.41 -13.72 2.16
N ALA A 72 14.92 -13.11 1.10
CA ALA A 72 14.22 -12.09 0.33
C ALA A 72 12.94 -12.66 -0.28
N TRP A 73 12.99 -13.89 -0.81
CA TRP A 73 11.82 -14.59 -1.34
C TRP A 73 10.71 -14.77 -0.30
N VAL A 74 11.07 -15.17 0.92
CA VAL A 74 10.10 -15.33 2.02
C VAL A 74 9.45 -14.00 2.37
N PHE A 75 10.22 -12.94 2.57
CA PHE A 75 9.68 -11.62 2.92
C PHE A 75 8.84 -11.02 1.79
N VAL A 76 9.23 -11.21 0.53
CA VAL A 76 8.43 -10.79 -0.64
C VAL A 76 7.10 -11.56 -0.69
N GLY A 77 7.13 -12.87 -0.45
CA GLY A 77 5.91 -13.68 -0.38
C GLY A 77 4.98 -13.24 0.76
N LEU A 78 5.52 -13.00 1.95
CA LEU A 78 4.75 -12.49 3.10
C LEU A 78 4.19 -11.10 2.85
N ALA A 79 4.94 -10.21 2.20
CA ALA A 79 4.47 -8.88 1.81
C ALA A 79 3.32 -8.98 0.79
N GLY A 80 3.44 -9.87 -0.20
CA GLY A 80 2.38 -10.13 -1.18
C GLY A 80 1.10 -10.67 -0.52
N LEU A 81 1.21 -11.62 0.40
CA LEU A 81 0.08 -12.16 1.15
C LEU A 81 -0.58 -11.10 2.03
N SER A 82 0.23 -10.32 2.75
CA SER A 82 -0.26 -9.21 3.59
C SER A 82 -1.00 -8.16 2.76
N GLY A 83 -0.47 -7.84 1.57
CA GLY A 83 -1.13 -7.01 0.59
C GLY A 83 -2.49 -7.60 0.17
N ALA A 84 -2.54 -8.85 -0.27
CA ALA A 84 -3.79 -9.48 -0.69
C ALA A 84 -4.88 -9.42 0.40
N ILE A 85 -4.53 -9.75 1.65
CA ILE A 85 -5.45 -9.69 2.79
C ILE A 85 -5.93 -8.26 3.03
N SER A 86 -5.01 -7.29 3.07
CA SER A 86 -5.32 -5.88 3.28
C SER A 86 -6.28 -5.34 2.22
N TRP A 87 -6.04 -5.66 0.95
CA TRP A 87 -6.86 -5.18 -0.17
C TRP A 87 -8.25 -5.81 -0.19
N LEU A 88 -8.38 -7.10 0.11
CA LEU A 88 -9.67 -7.77 0.24
C LEU A 88 -10.52 -7.14 1.36
N ALA A 89 -9.91 -6.90 2.52
CA ALA A 89 -10.59 -6.26 3.65
C ALA A 89 -10.96 -4.80 3.33
N TYR A 90 -10.05 -4.03 2.72
CA TYR A 90 -10.27 -2.63 2.35
C TYR A 90 -11.44 -2.47 1.38
N PHE A 91 -11.48 -3.28 0.31
CA PHE A 91 -12.55 -3.18 -0.68
C PHE A 91 -13.88 -3.76 -0.19
N ALA A 92 -13.86 -4.79 0.65
CA ALA A 92 -15.06 -5.23 1.35
C ALA A 92 -15.60 -4.10 2.25
N ALA A 93 -14.74 -3.38 2.97
CA ALA A 93 -15.16 -2.23 3.76
C ALA A 93 -15.73 -1.10 2.89
N LEU A 94 -15.09 -0.77 1.75
CA LEU A 94 -15.56 0.26 0.81
C LEU A 94 -16.97 0.01 0.27
N GLN A 95 -17.42 -1.25 0.20
CA GLN A 95 -18.82 -1.53 -0.15
C GLN A 95 -19.82 -1.25 0.97
N LEU A 96 -19.37 -1.29 2.22
CA LEU A 96 -20.21 -1.19 3.40
C LEU A 96 -20.33 0.24 3.94
N GLY A 97 -19.47 1.16 3.50
CA GLY A 97 -19.41 2.50 4.09
C GLY A 97 -18.89 3.59 3.16
N VAL A 98 -18.69 4.77 3.74
CA VAL A 98 -18.29 5.97 3.01
C VAL A 98 -16.79 5.92 2.68
N ALA A 99 -16.44 6.12 1.42
CA ALA A 99 -15.08 6.01 0.92
C ALA A 99 -14.07 6.91 1.67
N SER A 100 -14.46 8.14 2.03
CA SER A 100 -13.61 9.07 2.78
C SER A 100 -13.25 8.54 4.18
N LYS A 101 -14.25 8.03 4.93
CA LYS A 101 -14.05 7.49 6.29
C LYS A 101 -13.18 6.25 6.27
N ILE A 102 -13.42 5.36 5.31
CA ILE A 102 -12.67 4.09 5.18
C ILE A 102 -11.23 4.37 4.73
N SER A 103 -11.02 5.29 3.79
CA SER A 103 -9.69 5.69 3.37
C SER A 103 -8.92 6.40 4.48
N ALA A 104 -9.60 7.18 5.34
CA ALA A 104 -8.97 7.75 6.53
C ALA A 104 -8.52 6.65 7.51
N LEU A 105 -9.38 5.67 7.79
CA LEU A 105 -9.05 4.54 8.66
C LEU A 105 -7.86 3.73 8.13
N ASP A 106 -7.77 3.50 6.82
CA ASP A 106 -6.64 2.85 6.15
C ASP A 106 -5.29 3.57 6.42
N ARG A 107 -5.30 4.88 6.66
CA ARG A 107 -4.09 5.64 7.03
C ARG A 107 -3.55 5.32 8.42
N LEU A 108 -4.29 4.60 9.27
CA LEU A 108 -3.71 4.02 10.48
C LEU A 108 -2.60 3.02 10.18
N SER A 109 -2.50 2.49 8.95
CA SER A 109 -1.32 1.74 8.50
C SER A 109 -0.01 2.50 8.77
N VAL A 110 0.00 3.83 8.61
CA VAL A 110 1.16 4.68 8.94
C VAL A 110 1.49 4.61 10.43
N ALA A 111 0.48 4.61 11.29
CA ALA A 111 0.66 4.47 12.73
C ALA A 111 1.23 3.10 13.10
N PHE A 112 0.70 2.03 12.52
CA PHE A 112 1.24 0.68 12.72
C PHE A 112 2.68 0.56 12.22
N ILE A 113 2.99 1.07 11.03
CA ILE A 113 4.36 1.05 10.48
C ILE A 113 5.31 1.83 11.40
N PHE A 114 4.91 3.03 11.87
CA PHE A 114 5.74 3.85 12.76
C PHE A 114 6.10 3.11 14.05
N VAL A 115 5.15 2.39 14.65
CA VAL A 115 5.39 1.62 15.87
C VAL A 115 6.18 0.35 15.57
N LEU A 116 5.81 -0.41 14.54
CA LEU A 116 6.46 -1.65 14.16
C LEU A 116 7.90 -1.42 13.67
N SER A 117 8.21 -0.28 13.04
CA SER A 117 9.55 0.03 12.57
C SER A 117 10.56 0.16 13.72
N ILE A 118 10.11 0.53 14.92
CA ILE A 118 10.95 0.52 16.12
C ILE A 118 11.42 -0.91 16.45
N PHE A 119 10.50 -1.88 16.38
CA PHE A 119 10.78 -3.27 16.77
C PHE A 119 11.47 -4.07 15.67
N PHE A 120 11.04 -3.91 14.42
CA PHE A 120 11.49 -4.73 13.29
C PHE A 120 12.63 -4.10 12.49
N LEU A 121 12.66 -2.77 12.38
CA LEU A 121 13.66 -2.03 11.61
C LEU A 121 14.69 -1.32 12.50
N GLY A 122 14.46 -1.28 13.83
CA GLY A 122 15.34 -0.61 14.78
C GLY A 122 15.32 0.92 14.67
N GLU A 123 14.29 1.49 14.04
CA GLU A 123 14.17 2.93 13.86
C GLU A 123 13.97 3.65 15.19
N ARG A 124 14.60 4.82 15.33
CA ARG A 124 14.42 5.71 16.49
C ARG A 124 13.69 6.96 16.05
N HIS A 125 12.46 7.11 16.55
CA HIS A 125 11.67 8.29 16.27
C HIS A 125 11.91 9.39 17.29
N SER A 126 12.05 10.62 16.81
CA SER A 126 12.17 11.80 17.67
C SER A 126 10.82 12.16 18.31
N TRP A 127 10.84 13.06 19.30
CA TRP A 127 9.62 13.62 19.88
C TRP A 127 8.67 14.23 18.83
N GLN A 128 9.22 14.85 17.78
CA GLN A 128 8.43 15.38 16.66
C GLN A 128 7.70 14.26 15.90
N GLY A 129 8.33 13.09 15.75
CA GLY A 129 7.69 11.92 15.14
C GLY A 129 6.48 11.45 15.95
N TRP A 130 6.61 11.39 17.28
CA TRP A 130 5.50 11.04 18.18
C TRP A 130 4.37 12.05 18.15
N LEU A 131 4.68 13.36 18.09
CA LEU A 131 3.67 14.39 17.88
C LEU A 131 2.96 14.23 16.53
N GLY A 132 3.71 13.96 15.46
CA GLY A 132 3.15 13.69 14.13
C GLY A 132 2.21 12.48 14.13
N LEU A 133 2.59 11.41 14.83
CA LEU A 133 1.75 10.22 15.01
C LEU A 133 0.44 10.57 15.74
N GLY A 134 0.53 11.32 16.85
CA GLY A 134 -0.66 11.75 17.59
C GLY A 134 -1.61 12.60 16.75
N LEU A 135 -1.07 13.55 15.98
CA LEU A 135 -1.85 14.36 15.04
C LEU A 135 -2.50 13.50 13.96
N LEU A 136 -1.78 12.55 13.36
CA LEU A 136 -2.33 11.63 12.37
C LEU A 136 -3.49 10.83 12.93
N VAL A 137 -3.32 10.18 14.09
CA VAL A 137 -4.37 9.37 14.72
C VAL A 137 -5.59 10.22 15.06
N SER A 138 -5.39 11.43 15.60
CA SER A 138 -6.49 12.35 15.90
C SER A 138 -7.23 12.81 14.64
N GLY A 139 -6.52 13.12 13.55
CA GLY A 139 -7.11 13.49 12.28
C GLY A 139 -7.93 12.35 11.66
N VAL A 140 -7.41 11.11 11.72
CA VAL A 140 -8.17 9.93 11.27
C VAL A 140 -9.44 9.75 12.09
N TYR A 141 -9.36 9.88 13.42
CA TYR A 141 -10.54 9.76 14.29
C TYR A 141 -11.60 10.80 13.95
N LEU A 142 -11.22 12.06 13.77
CA LEU A 142 -12.15 13.14 13.42
C LEU A 142 -12.84 12.88 12.06
N ILE A 143 -12.09 12.45 11.05
CA ILE A 143 -12.66 12.15 9.72
C ILE A 143 -13.57 10.92 9.77
N ALA A 144 -13.26 9.93 10.61
CA ALA A 144 -14.09 8.74 10.75
C ALA A 144 -15.37 8.99 11.59
N ALA A 145 -15.37 10.00 12.45
CA ALA A 145 -16.45 10.32 13.38
C ALA A 145 -17.49 11.32 12.84
N ASP A 146 -17.10 12.20 11.91
CA ASP A 146 -18.02 12.95 11.03
C ASP A 146 -18.77 11.98 10.13
#